data_AF-A0A382GEX5-F1
#
_entry.id   AF-A0A382GEX5-F1
#
_cell.length_a   1.000
_cell.length_b   1.000
_cell.length_c   1.000
_cell.angle_alpha   90.00
_cell.angle_beta   90.00
_cell.angle_gamma   90.00
#
_symmetry.space_group_name_H-M   'P 1'
#
loop_
_entity.id
_entity.type
_entity.pdbx_description
1 polymer ?
#
loop_
_entity_poly.entity_id
_entity_poly.type
_entity_poly.pdbx_seq_one_letter_code
_entity_poly.pdbx_strand_id
1 'polypeptide(L)'
;MAKKDTYLALMRRGVDETTAMTLADSGLKIGEIRKLDKDQLVQNYGLKAEIARSVLEALQSGSTSAGKERYLSNVLSGPAKKPMDKIEEQRFKRQQKDILLELQEQRERLKIAKVEQFRSQKVVMNRLGKTIELIVKLENNFDDESKEEQRSKIRDQLETRGLEAARDHEMLELEGTPQDIVDFRRKIVPKLCFHACPQCN
;
A
#
# COMPACT_ATOMS: atom_id res chain seq x y z
N MET A 1 14.62 21.60 -11.35
CA MET A 1 13.79 21.94 -10.16
C MET A 1 12.54 22.72 -10.55
N ALA A 2 12.66 23.91 -11.17
CA ALA A 2 11.51 24.78 -11.51
C ALA A 2 10.33 24.10 -12.24
N LYS A 3 10.58 23.22 -13.23
CA LYS A 3 9.52 22.50 -13.96
C LYS A 3 8.64 21.65 -13.04
N LYS A 4 9.26 20.88 -12.13
CA LYS A 4 8.55 19.98 -11.21
C LYS A 4 7.75 20.78 -10.18
N ASP A 5 8.29 21.91 -9.73
CA ASP A 5 7.65 22.78 -8.74
C ASP A 5 6.44 23.51 -9.33
N THR A 6 6.53 24.05 -10.54
CA THR A 6 5.40 24.67 -11.25
C THR A 6 4.31 23.65 -11.54
N TYR A 7 4.68 22.47 -12.04
CA TYR A 7 3.73 21.39 -12.33
C TYR A 7 2.93 20.96 -11.09
N LEU A 8 3.62 20.60 -10.00
CA LEU A 8 2.98 20.19 -8.75
C LEU A 8 2.08 21.29 -8.18
N ALA A 9 2.47 22.55 -8.34
CA ALA A 9 1.71 23.67 -7.82
C ALA A 9 0.47 24.02 -8.63
N LEU A 10 0.46 23.76 -9.95
CA LEU A 10 -0.73 23.85 -10.81
C LEU A 10 -1.70 22.69 -10.51
N MET A 11 -1.17 21.47 -10.37
CA MET A 11 -1.96 20.29 -9.98
C MET A 11 -2.64 20.46 -8.61
N ARG A 12 -1.92 21.04 -7.64
CA ARG A 12 -2.48 21.37 -6.31
C ARG A 12 -3.60 22.41 -6.36
N ARG A 13 -3.66 23.22 -7.42
CA ARG A 13 -4.69 24.24 -7.65
C ARG A 13 -5.86 23.73 -8.51
N GLY A 14 -5.83 22.47 -8.93
CA GLY A 14 -6.92 21.85 -9.69
C GLY A 14 -6.86 22.08 -11.19
N VAL A 15 -5.69 22.46 -11.73
CA VAL A 15 -5.45 22.47 -13.18
C VAL A 15 -5.27 21.03 -13.67
N ASP A 16 -5.79 20.73 -14.86
CA ASP A 16 -5.64 19.41 -15.50
C ASP A 16 -4.18 19.07 -15.79
N GLU A 17 -3.88 17.77 -15.82
CA GLU A 17 -2.51 17.25 -15.94
C GLU A 17 -1.82 17.71 -17.23
N THR A 18 -2.56 17.70 -18.34
CA THR A 18 -2.07 18.09 -19.67
C THR A 18 -1.72 19.58 -19.75
N THR A 19 -2.57 20.45 -19.19
CA THR A 19 -2.33 21.89 -19.16
C THR A 19 -1.23 22.25 -18.17
N ALA A 20 -1.19 21.58 -17.01
CA ALA A 20 -0.13 21.77 -16.03
C ALA A 20 1.24 21.38 -16.59
N MET A 21 1.32 20.29 -17.37
CA MET A 21 2.55 19.86 -18.04
C MET A 21 2.99 20.86 -19.11
N THR A 22 2.07 21.30 -19.97
CA THR A 22 2.35 22.28 -21.04
C THR A 22 2.91 23.60 -20.49
N LEU A 23 2.30 24.13 -19.42
CA LEU A 23 2.75 25.35 -18.77
C LEU A 23 4.06 25.16 -17.99
N ALA A 24 4.26 24.00 -17.35
CA ALA A 24 5.51 23.70 -16.67
C ALA A 24 6.68 23.50 -17.66
N ASP A 25 6.42 22.91 -18.82
CA ASP A 25 7.43 22.69 -19.86
C ASP A 25 7.87 23.98 -20.55
N SER A 26 6.97 24.96 -20.62
CA SER A 26 7.29 26.32 -21.06
C SER A 26 8.22 27.09 -20.10
N GLY A 27 8.53 26.53 -18.94
CA GLY A 27 9.49 27.11 -17.98
C GLY A 27 8.94 28.26 -17.15
N LEU A 28 7.64 28.59 -17.28
CA LEU A 28 7.01 29.66 -16.52
C LEU A 28 6.93 29.31 -15.03
N LYS A 29 7.16 30.31 -14.18
CA LYS A 29 6.84 30.22 -12.76
C LYS A 29 5.39 30.66 -12.52
N ILE A 30 4.78 30.18 -11.44
CA ILE A 30 3.40 30.55 -11.04
C ILE A 30 3.20 32.07 -11.01
N GLY A 31 4.19 32.82 -10.52
CA GLY A 31 4.13 34.28 -10.44
C GLY A 31 4.18 34.98 -11.80
N GLU A 32 4.69 34.31 -12.83
CA GLU A 32 4.69 34.80 -14.22
C GLU A 32 3.38 34.43 -14.91
N ILE A 33 2.87 33.21 -14.70
CA ILE A 33 1.56 32.78 -15.23
C ILE A 33 0.43 33.69 -14.72
N ARG A 34 0.52 34.16 -13.47
CA ARG A 34 -0.45 35.10 -12.89
C ARG A 34 -0.47 36.48 -13.55
N LYS A 35 0.60 36.87 -14.24
CA LYS A 35 0.73 38.16 -14.92
C LYS A 35 0.31 38.11 -16.39
N LEU A 36 0.02 36.91 -16.91
CA LEU A 36 -0.41 36.72 -18.28
C LEU A 36 -1.92 36.93 -18.41
N ASP A 37 -2.30 37.55 -19.53
CA ASP A 37 -3.71 37.68 -19.90
C ASP A 37 -4.23 36.43 -20.61
N LYS A 38 -5.56 36.27 -20.59
CA LYS A 38 -6.25 35.16 -21.26
C LYS A 38 -5.82 35.00 -22.71
N ASP A 39 -5.70 36.11 -23.44
CA ASP A 39 -5.34 36.09 -24.87
C ASP A 39 -3.88 35.68 -25.09
N GLN A 40 -2.98 36.02 -24.16
CA GLN A 40 -1.60 35.56 -24.18
C GLN A 40 -1.50 34.05 -23.89
N LEU A 41 -2.34 33.53 -23.00
CA LEU A 41 -2.41 32.09 -22.72
C LEU A 41 -2.92 31.26 -23.91
N VAL A 42 -3.86 31.83 -24.68
CA VAL A 42 -4.41 31.20 -25.89
C VAL A 42 -3.39 31.26 -27.03
N GLN A 43 -2.80 32.43 -27.28
CA GLN A 43 -1.90 32.65 -28.43
C GLN A 43 -0.52 32.01 -28.24
N ASN A 44 0.08 32.13 -27.04
CA ASN A 44 1.46 31.71 -26.82
C ASN A 44 1.57 30.23 -26.39
N TYR A 45 0.51 29.67 -25.81
CA TYR A 45 0.54 28.31 -25.22
C TYR A 45 -0.56 27.40 -25.76
N GLY A 46 -1.32 27.84 -26.77
CA GLY A 46 -2.31 27.01 -27.47
C GLY A 46 -3.49 26.55 -26.62
N LEU A 47 -3.75 27.23 -25.48
CA LEU A 47 -4.82 26.84 -24.59
C LEU A 47 -6.19 27.24 -25.16
N LYS A 48 -7.20 26.39 -24.96
CA LYS A 48 -8.59 26.76 -25.28
C LYS A 48 -9.01 27.92 -24.37
N ALA A 49 -9.82 28.84 -24.91
CA ALA A 49 -10.25 30.05 -24.19
C ALA A 49 -10.94 29.77 -22.85
N GLU A 50 -11.63 28.64 -22.70
CA GLU A 50 -12.26 28.20 -21.45
C GLU A 50 -11.23 27.70 -20.43
N ILE A 51 -10.22 26.95 -20.88
CA ILE A 51 -9.14 26.42 -20.05
C ILE A 51 -8.26 27.56 -19.54
N ALA A 52 -7.93 28.53 -20.40
CA ALA A 52 -7.15 29.71 -20.02
C ALA A 52 -7.84 30.53 -18.91
N ARG A 53 -9.17 30.67 -18.97
CA ARG A 53 -9.95 31.30 -17.88
C ARG A 53 -9.89 30.50 -16.59
N SER A 54 -10.10 29.19 -16.68
CA SER A 54 -10.05 28.29 -15.53
C SER A 54 -8.68 28.30 -14.83
N VAL A 55 -7.58 28.33 -15.60
CA VAL A 55 -6.22 28.42 -15.05
C VAL A 55 -6.00 29.74 -14.32
N LEU A 56 -6.43 30.88 -14.89
CA LEU A 56 -6.32 32.18 -14.23
C LEU A 56 -7.16 32.25 -12.95
N GLU A 57 -8.37 31.68 -12.98
CA GLU A 57 -9.26 31.59 -11.82
C GLU A 57 -8.70 30.69 -10.72
N ALA A 58 -8.13 29.54 -11.08
CA ALA A 58 -7.43 28.63 -10.17
C ALA A 58 -6.16 29.26 -9.56
N LEU A 59 -5.51 30.17 -10.27
CA LEU A 59 -4.35 30.92 -9.77
C LEU A 59 -4.74 32.10 -8.87
N GLN A 60 -5.86 32.77 -9.16
CA GLN A 60 -6.38 33.88 -8.36
C GLN A 60 -7.02 33.41 -7.04
N SER A 61 -7.65 32.23 -7.04
CA SER A 61 -8.42 31.72 -5.90
C SER A 61 -7.58 31.18 -4.73
N GLY A 62 -6.24 31.14 -4.85
CA GLY A 62 -5.32 30.74 -3.78
C GLY A 62 -5.37 29.24 -3.46
N SER A 63 -4.27 28.71 -2.89
CA SER A 63 -4.20 27.29 -2.51
C SER A 63 -5.01 27.04 -1.24
N THR A 64 -6.28 26.74 -1.38
CA THR A 64 -7.07 26.16 -0.29
C THR A 64 -7.51 24.75 -0.66
N SER A 65 -7.55 23.86 0.33
CA SER A 65 -7.95 22.45 0.22
C SER A 65 -9.32 22.22 -0.44
N ALA A 66 -10.10 23.30 -0.61
CA ALA A 66 -11.44 23.32 -1.20
C ALA A 66 -11.48 23.36 -2.74
N GLY A 67 -10.36 23.38 -3.46
CA GLY A 67 -10.37 23.43 -4.93
C GLY A 67 -11.07 22.25 -5.59
N LYS A 68 -10.84 21.03 -5.06
CA LYS A 68 -11.55 19.82 -5.51
C LYS A 68 -13.03 19.84 -5.15
N GLU A 69 -13.37 20.37 -3.98
CA GLU A 69 -14.74 20.47 -3.50
C GLU A 69 -15.55 21.50 -4.30
N ARG A 70 -14.94 22.64 -4.67
CA ARG A 70 -15.56 23.63 -5.57
C ARG A 70 -15.71 23.10 -6.98
N TYR A 71 -14.72 22.38 -7.51
CA TYR A 71 -14.84 21.73 -8.82
C TYR A 71 -15.98 20.71 -8.82
N LEU A 72 -16.03 19.82 -7.81
CA LEU A 72 -17.12 18.86 -7.64
C LEU A 72 -18.46 19.56 -7.47
N SER A 73 -18.53 20.62 -6.66
CA SER A 73 -19.74 21.44 -6.52
C SER A 73 -20.15 22.03 -7.86
N ASN A 74 -19.26 22.63 -8.64
CA ASN A 74 -19.59 23.21 -9.94
C ASN A 74 -20.03 22.16 -10.98
N VAL A 75 -19.47 20.95 -10.94
CA VAL A 75 -19.89 19.83 -11.80
C VAL A 75 -21.26 19.29 -11.39
N LEU A 76 -21.53 19.20 -10.08
CA LEU A 76 -22.81 18.72 -9.54
C LEU A 76 -23.92 19.79 -9.61
N SER A 77 -23.55 21.07 -9.49
CA SER A 77 -24.41 22.25 -9.55
C SER A 77 -24.50 22.86 -10.95
N GLY A 78 -23.86 22.24 -11.95
CA GLY A 78 -23.97 22.66 -13.35
C GLY A 78 -25.42 22.62 -13.85
N PRO A 79 -25.75 23.37 -14.91
CA PRO A 79 -27.13 23.49 -15.40
C PRO A 79 -27.75 22.11 -15.61
N ALA A 80 -29.05 22.00 -15.28
CA ALA A 80 -29.81 20.76 -15.33
C ALA A 80 -29.39 19.90 -16.52
N LYS A 81 -28.88 18.68 -16.23
CA LYS A 81 -28.41 17.72 -17.23
C LYS A 81 -29.37 17.76 -18.43
N LYS A 82 -28.84 18.03 -19.62
CA LYS A 82 -29.62 17.92 -20.86
C LYS A 82 -30.37 16.58 -20.80
N PRO A 83 -31.68 16.52 -21.08
CA PRO A 83 -32.41 15.26 -21.07
C PRO A 83 -31.68 14.30 -22.02
N MET A 84 -31.05 13.27 -21.46
CA MET A 84 -30.39 12.22 -22.24
C MET A 84 -31.44 11.53 -23.08
N ASP A 85 -31.10 11.24 -24.33
CA ASP A 85 -31.99 10.46 -25.19
C ASP A 85 -32.18 9.05 -24.58
N LYS A 86 -33.35 8.44 -24.76
CA LYS A 86 -33.67 7.11 -24.17
C LYS A 86 -32.64 6.05 -24.57
N ILE A 87 -32.08 6.18 -25.77
CA ILE A 87 -31.03 5.30 -26.30
C ILE A 87 -29.70 5.49 -25.55
N GLU A 88 -29.31 6.74 -25.26
CA GLU A 88 -28.09 7.03 -24.50
C GLU A 88 -28.21 6.55 -23.05
N GLU A 89 -29.36 6.76 -22.43
CA GLU A 89 -29.62 6.30 -21.07
C GLU A 89 -29.58 4.77 -20.97
N GLN A 90 -30.09 4.07 -22.00
CA GLN A 90 -30.03 2.61 -22.08
C GLN A 90 -28.59 2.11 -22.31
N ARG A 91 -27.79 2.77 -23.16
CA ARG A 91 -26.36 2.45 -23.33
C ARG A 91 -25.58 2.69 -22.04
N PHE A 92 -25.84 3.79 -21.34
CA PHE A 92 -25.21 4.12 -20.08
C PHE A 92 -25.54 3.08 -19.00
N LYS A 93 -26.81 2.64 -18.91
CA LYS A 93 -27.21 1.54 -18.02
C LYS A 93 -26.54 0.21 -18.36
N ARG A 94 -26.25 -0.08 -19.64
CA ARG A 94 -25.48 -1.27 -20.05
C ARG A 94 -24.02 -1.15 -19.63
N GLN A 95 -23.37 -0.03 -19.94
CA GLN A 95 -21.98 0.23 -19.53
C GLN A 95 -21.81 0.14 -18.01
N GLN A 96 -22.76 0.67 -17.23
CA GLN A 96 -22.75 0.52 -15.77
C GLN A 96 -22.81 -0.95 -15.33
N LYS A 97 -23.67 -1.76 -15.97
CA LYS A 97 -23.75 -3.20 -15.68
C LYS A 97 -22.47 -3.93 -16.06
N ASP A 98 -21.89 -3.60 -17.21
CA ASP A 98 -20.64 -4.22 -17.67
C ASP A 98 -19.48 -3.90 -16.71
N ILE A 99 -19.36 -2.63 -16.29
CA ILE A 99 -18.37 -2.20 -15.29
C ILE A 99 -18.62 -2.90 -13.94
N LEU A 100 -19.87 -3.01 -13.50
CA LEU A 100 -20.19 -3.71 -12.26
C LEU A 100 -19.83 -5.20 -12.34
N LEU A 101 -20.04 -5.84 -13.49
CA LEU A 101 -19.67 -7.24 -13.71
C LEU A 101 -18.15 -7.41 -13.66
N GLU A 102 -17.40 -6.54 -14.35
CA GLU A 102 -15.94 -6.56 -14.35
C GLU A 102 -15.36 -6.34 -12.94
N LEU A 103 -15.92 -5.40 -12.18
CA LEU A 103 -15.54 -5.18 -10.78
C LEU A 103 -15.84 -6.39 -9.90
N GLN A 104 -16.95 -7.10 -10.13
CA GLN A 104 -17.27 -8.33 -9.41
C GLN A 104 -16.28 -9.46 -9.74
N GLU A 105 -15.92 -9.62 -11.01
CA GLU A 105 -14.92 -10.60 -11.42
C GLU A 105 -13.55 -10.30 -10.81
N GLN A 106 -13.10 -9.05 -10.87
CA GLN A 106 -11.84 -8.63 -10.26
C GLN A 106 -11.86 -8.87 -8.75
N ARG A 107 -12.97 -8.57 -8.08
CA ARG A 107 -13.14 -8.83 -6.64
C ARG A 107 -13.02 -10.32 -6.32
N GLU A 108 -13.61 -11.20 -7.11
CA GLU A 108 -13.54 -12.65 -6.87
C GLU A 108 -12.12 -13.18 -7.15
N ARG A 109 -11.44 -12.67 -8.20
CA ARG A 109 -10.02 -12.99 -8.47
C ARG A 109 -9.13 -12.59 -7.29
N LEU A 110 -9.31 -11.38 -6.74
CA LEU A 110 -8.56 -10.92 -5.57
C LEU A 110 -8.83 -11.78 -4.34
N LYS A 111 -10.07 -12.22 -4.15
CA LYS A 111 -10.44 -13.12 -3.04
C LYS A 111 -9.77 -14.48 -3.16
N ILE A 112 -9.74 -15.07 -4.35
CA ILE A 112 -9.05 -16.34 -4.61
C ILE A 112 -7.55 -16.19 -4.34
N ALA A 113 -6.92 -15.16 -4.92
CA ALA A 113 -5.50 -14.88 -4.71
C ALA A 113 -5.14 -14.71 -3.22
N LYS A 114 -5.98 -13.98 -2.46
CA LYS A 114 -5.81 -13.82 -1.01
C LYS A 114 -5.92 -15.16 -0.27
N VAL A 115 -6.89 -16.01 -0.63
CA VAL A 115 -7.04 -17.34 -0.03
C VAL A 115 -5.85 -18.25 -0.35
N GLU A 116 -5.34 -18.20 -1.58
CA GLU A 116 -4.16 -18.96 -1.99
C GLU A 116 -2.89 -18.50 -1.27
N GLN A 117 -2.70 -17.19 -1.11
CA GLN A 117 -1.62 -16.63 -0.31
C GLN A 117 -1.70 -17.09 1.16
N PHE A 118 -2.89 -17.09 1.76
CA PHE A 118 -3.05 -17.62 3.12
C PHE A 118 -2.76 -19.12 3.20
N ARG A 119 -3.13 -19.89 2.16
CA ARG A 119 -2.82 -21.33 2.11
C ARG A 119 -1.32 -21.57 2.05
N SER A 120 -0.58 -20.83 1.21
CA SER A 120 0.87 -20.98 1.12
C SER A 120 1.56 -20.59 2.43
N GLN A 121 1.19 -19.46 3.03
CA GLN A 121 1.69 -19.04 4.34
C GLN A 121 1.40 -20.06 5.43
N LYS A 122 0.18 -20.64 5.46
CA LYS A 122 -0.18 -21.67 6.44
C LYS A 122 0.69 -22.92 6.34
N VAL A 123 1.07 -23.34 5.12
CA VAL A 123 1.98 -24.48 4.93
C VAL A 123 3.35 -24.19 5.52
N VAL A 124 3.90 -23.00 5.26
CA VAL A 124 5.21 -22.58 5.80
C VAL A 124 5.13 -22.47 7.33
N MET A 125 4.07 -21.88 7.88
CA MET A 125 3.85 -21.76 9.32
C MET A 125 3.79 -23.13 10.02
N ASN A 126 3.12 -24.10 9.41
CA ASN A 126 3.07 -25.47 9.93
C ASN A 126 4.44 -26.15 9.91
N ARG A 127 5.26 -25.90 8.87
CA ARG A 127 6.64 -26.42 8.79
C ARG A 127 7.52 -25.78 9.85
N LEU A 128 7.50 -24.45 9.96
CA LEU A 128 8.21 -23.68 10.99
C LEU A 128 7.87 -24.18 12.40
N GLY A 129 6.58 -24.36 12.70
CA GLY A 129 6.13 -24.84 14.01
C GLY A 129 6.71 -26.22 14.38
N LYS A 130 6.82 -27.14 13.41
CA LYS A 130 7.46 -28.44 13.60
C LYS A 130 8.97 -28.32 13.82
N THR A 131 9.63 -27.45 13.06
CA THR A 131 11.07 -27.19 13.22
C THR A 131 11.37 -26.62 14.61
N ILE A 132 10.57 -25.65 15.07
CA ILE A 132 10.68 -25.08 16.43
C ILE A 132 10.44 -26.16 17.49
N GLU A 133 9.42 -27.02 17.34
CA GLU A 133 9.18 -28.12 18.28
C GLU A 133 10.36 -29.10 18.35
N LEU A 134 10.99 -29.41 17.22
CA LEU A 134 12.20 -30.23 17.17
C LEU A 134 13.38 -29.55 17.86
N ILE A 135 13.60 -28.26 17.61
CA ILE A 135 14.65 -27.48 18.30
C ILE A 135 14.44 -27.54 19.81
N VAL A 136 13.21 -27.28 20.29
CA VAL A 136 12.89 -27.37 21.73
C VAL A 136 13.25 -28.74 22.31
N LYS A 137 12.93 -29.83 21.62
CA LYS A 137 13.27 -31.20 22.06
C LYS A 137 14.78 -31.44 22.07
N LEU A 138 15.47 -30.97 21.03
CA LEU A 138 16.93 -31.12 20.91
C LEU A 138 17.67 -30.33 22.00
N GLU A 139 17.24 -29.12 22.31
CA GLU A 139 17.85 -28.33 23.38
C GLU A 139 17.59 -28.93 24.76
N ASN A 140 16.39 -29.46 25.04
CA ASN A 140 16.14 -30.19 26.28
C ASN A 140 17.05 -31.42 26.40
N ASN A 141 17.17 -32.20 25.32
CA ASN A 141 18.08 -33.34 25.30
C ASN A 141 19.55 -32.91 25.46
N PHE A 142 19.95 -31.76 24.89
CA PHE A 142 21.31 -31.24 25.02
C PHE A 142 21.67 -30.93 26.48
N ASP A 143 20.73 -30.32 27.22
CA ASP A 143 20.91 -29.97 28.62
C ASP A 143 21.02 -31.22 29.50
N ASP A 144 20.22 -32.25 29.22
CA ASP A 144 20.22 -33.53 29.96
C ASP A 144 21.38 -34.47 29.57
N GLU A 145 22.00 -34.27 28.40
CA GLU A 145 23.05 -35.15 27.88
C GLU A 145 24.39 -34.93 28.61
N SER A 146 25.03 -36.02 29.03
CA SER A 146 26.32 -35.98 29.74
C SER A 146 27.49 -36.38 28.83
N LYS A 147 27.23 -37.08 27.73
CA LYS A 147 28.27 -37.53 26.79
C LYS A 147 28.59 -36.45 25.77
N GLU A 148 29.86 -36.05 25.71
CA GLU A 148 30.34 -34.98 24.82
C GLU A 148 30.12 -35.29 23.33
N GLU A 149 30.32 -36.55 22.91
CA GLU A 149 30.05 -36.99 21.54
C GLU A 149 28.57 -36.82 21.14
N GLN A 150 27.65 -37.10 22.06
CA GLN A 150 26.22 -36.94 21.82
C GLN A 150 25.83 -35.46 21.80
N ARG A 151 26.41 -34.64 22.69
CA ARG A 151 26.27 -33.19 22.65
C ARG A 151 26.76 -32.57 21.35
N SER A 152 27.87 -33.04 20.79
CA SER A 152 28.36 -32.56 19.49
C SER A 152 27.35 -32.84 18.38
N LYS A 153 26.81 -34.07 18.31
CA LYS A 153 25.79 -34.44 17.32
C LYS A 153 24.51 -33.61 17.46
N ILE A 154 24.10 -33.29 18.69
CA ILE A 154 22.92 -32.45 18.93
C ILE A 154 23.19 -31.01 18.47
N ARG A 155 24.39 -30.46 18.67
CA ARG A 155 24.76 -29.12 18.15
C ARG A 155 24.66 -29.05 16.63
N ASP A 156 25.19 -30.04 15.93
CA ASP A 156 25.13 -30.09 14.46
C ASP A 156 23.66 -30.12 13.96
N GLN A 157 22.81 -30.87 14.67
CA GLN A 157 21.37 -30.90 14.38
C GLN A 157 20.69 -29.57 14.68
N LEU A 158 21.01 -28.91 15.80
CA LEU A 158 20.48 -27.60 16.17
C LEU A 158 20.85 -26.54 15.15
N GLU A 159 22.09 -26.55 14.63
CA GLU A 159 22.52 -25.63 13.58
C GLU A 159 21.71 -25.84 12.29
N THR A 160 21.56 -27.10 11.86
CA THR A 160 20.77 -27.44 10.67
C THR A 160 19.32 -26.98 10.82
N ARG A 161 18.68 -27.28 11.96
CA ARG A 161 17.29 -26.89 12.23
C ARG A 161 17.13 -25.39 12.41
N GLY A 162 18.13 -24.72 12.98
CA GLY A 162 18.16 -23.26 13.12
C GLY A 162 18.12 -22.55 11.77
N LEU A 163 18.89 -23.03 10.79
CA LEU A 163 18.87 -22.51 9.42
C LEU A 163 17.53 -22.76 8.71
N GLU A 164 16.94 -23.94 8.91
CA GLU A 164 15.59 -24.25 8.39
C GLU A 164 14.53 -23.32 8.99
N ALA A 165 14.57 -23.11 10.31
CA ALA A 165 13.64 -22.23 11.00
C ALA A 165 13.82 -20.76 10.59
N ALA A 166 15.05 -20.28 10.46
CA ALA A 166 15.34 -18.92 10.02
C ALA A 166 14.78 -18.66 8.61
N ARG A 167 14.97 -19.60 7.68
CA ARG A 167 14.43 -19.51 6.31
C ARG A 167 12.91 -19.39 6.30
N ASP A 168 12.23 -20.25 7.05
CA ASP A 168 10.76 -20.25 7.09
C ASP A 168 10.22 -19.01 7.82
N HIS A 169 10.93 -18.53 8.84
CA HIS A 169 10.59 -17.32 9.57
C HIS A 169 10.72 -16.06 8.70
N GLU A 170 11.78 -15.96 7.89
CA GLU A 170 11.97 -14.90 6.91
C GLU A 170 10.91 -14.94 5.81
N MET A 171 10.58 -16.13 5.30
CA MET A 171 9.51 -16.32 4.28
C MET A 171 8.13 -15.87 4.79
N LEU A 172 7.92 -15.86 6.10
CA LEU A 172 6.69 -15.40 6.74
C LEU A 172 6.74 -13.95 7.21
N GLU A 173 7.88 -13.26 7.04
CA GLU A 173 8.10 -11.86 7.48
C GLU A 173 7.75 -11.65 8.96
N LEU A 174 8.04 -12.63 9.82
CA LEU A 174 7.73 -12.57 11.24
C LEU A 174 8.74 -11.66 11.98
N GLU A 175 8.25 -10.94 12.99
CA GLU A 175 9.09 -10.13 13.89
C GLU A 175 9.87 -11.01 14.88
N GLY A 176 11.09 -10.59 15.18
CA GLY A 176 11.97 -11.30 16.12
C GLY A 176 12.75 -12.44 15.47
N THR A 177 13.16 -13.41 16.29
CA THR A 177 13.94 -14.56 15.86
C THR A 177 13.23 -15.87 16.18
N PRO A 178 13.51 -16.95 15.43
CA PRO A 178 13.01 -18.28 15.78
C PRO A 178 13.38 -18.70 17.21
N GLN A 179 14.55 -18.26 17.71
CA GLN A 179 15.02 -18.57 19.05
C GLN A 179 14.14 -17.93 20.13
N ASP A 180 13.54 -16.76 19.88
CA ASP A 180 12.61 -16.12 20.83
C ASP A 180 11.39 -17.02 21.09
N ILE A 181 10.92 -17.73 20.06
CA ILE A 181 9.80 -18.68 20.18
C ILE A 181 10.22 -19.92 20.96
N VAL A 182 11.43 -20.42 20.72
CA VAL A 182 12.03 -21.55 21.45
C VAL A 182 12.18 -21.20 22.93
N ASP A 183 12.78 -20.05 23.23
CA ASP A 183 13.00 -19.54 24.58
C ASP A 183 11.69 -19.27 25.30
N PHE A 184 10.70 -18.71 24.62
CA PHE A 184 9.35 -18.56 25.18
C PHE A 184 8.79 -19.92 25.63
N ARG A 185 8.88 -20.93 24.78
CA ARG A 185 8.38 -22.28 25.08
C ARG A 185 9.16 -22.98 26.19
N ARG A 186 10.48 -22.80 26.27
CA ARG A 186 11.33 -23.51 27.24
C ARG A 186 11.47 -22.79 28.58
N LYS A 187 11.58 -21.46 28.57
CA LYS A 187 11.94 -20.67 29.75
C LYS A 187 10.75 -19.93 30.35
N ILE A 188 9.80 -19.48 29.54
CA ILE A 188 8.67 -18.64 29.98
C ILE A 188 7.42 -19.48 30.25
N VAL A 189 7.01 -20.34 29.31
CA VAL A 189 5.80 -21.16 29.44
C VAL A 189 5.81 -22.02 30.71
N PRO A 190 6.90 -22.74 31.09
CA PRO A 190 6.90 -23.51 32.33
C PRO A 190 6.66 -22.63 33.56
N LYS A 191 7.27 -21.43 33.63
CA LYS A 191 7.06 -20.49 34.74
C LYS A 191 5.60 -20.04 34.84
N LEU A 192 4.96 -19.77 33.69
CA LEU A 192 3.54 -19.40 33.63
C LEU A 192 2.62 -20.55 34.02
N CYS A 193 2.91 -21.77 33.58
CA CYS A 193 2.09 -22.96 33.85
C CYS A 193 2.19 -23.43 35.31
N PHE A 194 3.31 -23.19 36.01
CA PHE A 194 3.49 -23.62 37.39
C PHE A 194 2.99 -22.63 38.46
N HIS A 195 2.33 -21.53 38.09
CA HIS A 195 1.93 -20.45 39.02
C HIS A 195 3.07 -20.00 39.97
N ALA A 196 4.32 -20.16 39.57
CA ALA A 196 5.46 -19.81 40.40
C ALA A 196 5.65 -18.29 40.34
N CYS A 197 5.57 -17.62 41.50
CA CYS A 197 5.75 -16.18 41.61
C CYS A 197 7.13 -15.77 41.08
N PRO A 198 7.23 -14.89 40.06
CA PRO A 198 8.49 -14.52 39.44
C PRO A 198 9.45 -13.72 40.35
N GLN A 199 9.02 -13.35 41.56
CA GLN A 199 9.83 -12.66 42.57
C GLN A 199 10.42 -13.59 43.65
N CYS A 200 10.06 -14.87 43.68
CA CYS A 200 10.44 -15.80 44.76
C CYS A 200 11.64 -16.70 44.41
N ASN A 201 12.57 -16.23 43.57
CA ASN A 201 13.85 -16.90 43.32
C ASN A 201 14.85 -16.61 44.44
#